data_AF-A0A0N5CX88-F1
#
_entry.id   AF-A0A0N5CX88-F1
#
_cell.length_a   1.000
_cell.length_b   1.000
_cell.length_c   1.000
_cell.angle_alpha   90.00
_cell.angle_beta   90.00
_cell.angle_gamma   90.00
#
_symmetry.space_group_name_H-M   'P 1'
#
loop_
_entity.id
_entity.type
_entity.pdbx_description
1 polymer ?
#
loop_
_entity_poly.entity_id
_entity_poly.type
_entity_poly.pdbx_seq_one_letter_code
_entity_poly.pdbx_strand_id
1 'polypeptide(L)'
;LLAHKLITQIFNVSKKRSDLGRLHPVVELGWPQELAPPLDRLCSICKLLENWLADNEKNVAVIHCKGGCSRAAIVIAAYTQYLSICSTEESLNNCFDLQRFSERHLSLDGQPSHKRYVNYFSSLLCGRTKIQPATVYLHQIVLTKFPDRNILFKIYERMQPVYTSPLMCDV
;
A
#
# COMPACT_ATOMS: atom_id res chain seq x y z
N LEU A 1 20.70 -33.12 -14.06
CA LEU A 1 20.41 -32.05 -13.09
C LEU A 1 19.23 -31.23 -13.61
N LEU A 2 18.00 -31.68 -13.30
CA LEU A 2 16.79 -30.92 -13.59
C LEU A 2 16.80 -29.71 -12.66
N ALA A 3 17.26 -28.56 -13.15
CA ALA A 3 17.02 -27.30 -12.47
C ALA A 3 15.49 -27.12 -12.41
N HIS A 4 14.90 -27.35 -11.24
CA HIS A 4 13.47 -27.13 -11.03
C HIS A 4 13.19 -25.65 -11.28
N LYS A 5 12.63 -25.34 -12.45
CA LYS A 5 12.33 -23.97 -12.87
C LYS A 5 11.27 -23.40 -11.93
N LEU A 6 11.63 -22.36 -11.18
CA LEU A 6 10.70 -21.59 -10.36
C LEU A 6 9.65 -20.94 -11.26
N ILE A 7 8.42 -20.84 -10.75
CA ILE A 7 7.30 -20.21 -11.46
C ILE A 7 7.14 -18.80 -10.89
N THR A 8 7.41 -17.78 -11.70
CA THR A 8 7.47 -16.39 -11.22
C THR A 8 6.30 -15.57 -11.75
N GLN A 9 5.66 -14.81 -10.85
CA GLN A 9 4.65 -13.80 -11.17
C GLN A 9 5.10 -12.44 -10.64
N ILE A 10 5.06 -11.41 -11.49
CA ILE A 10 5.40 -10.04 -11.10
C ILE A 10 4.13 -9.31 -10.64
N PHE A 11 4.19 -8.72 -9.45
CA PHE A 11 3.19 -7.83 -8.88
C PHE A 11 3.72 -6.40 -8.99
N ASN A 12 3.34 -5.69 -10.05
CA ASN A 12 3.78 -4.31 -10.26
C ASN A 12 2.90 -3.36 -9.44
N VAL A 13 3.49 -2.76 -8.41
CA VAL A 13 2.82 -1.77 -7.55
C VAL A 13 3.16 -0.33 -7.94
N SER A 14 3.76 -0.15 -9.12
CA SER A 14 4.00 1.16 -9.74
C SER A 14 3.19 1.35 -11.02
N LYS A 15 3.36 2.49 -11.71
CA LYS A 15 2.68 2.72 -12.99
C LYS A 15 2.93 1.56 -13.96
N LYS A 16 1.92 1.21 -14.75
CA LYS A 16 1.98 0.15 -15.77
C LYS A 16 3.21 0.29 -16.66
N ARG A 17 3.86 -0.84 -16.95
CA ARG A 17 5.10 -0.92 -17.72
C ARG A 17 5.08 -2.11 -18.67
N SER A 18 5.19 -1.86 -19.97
CA SER A 18 5.14 -2.90 -21.00
C SER A 18 6.38 -3.80 -21.02
N ASP A 19 7.51 -3.33 -20.48
CA ASP A 19 8.76 -4.08 -20.46
C ASP A 19 8.80 -5.20 -19.40
N LEU A 20 8.01 -5.10 -18.33
CA LEU A 20 7.97 -6.11 -17.25
C LEU A 20 7.41 -7.45 -17.74
N GLY A 21 6.46 -7.42 -18.69
CA GLY A 21 5.79 -8.60 -19.23
C GLY A 21 6.64 -9.44 -20.19
N ARG A 22 7.90 -9.07 -20.43
CA ARG A 22 8.78 -9.77 -21.39
C ARG A 22 9.25 -11.13 -20.88
N LEU A 23 9.43 -11.28 -19.57
CA LEU A 23 10.03 -12.48 -18.96
C LEU A 23 9.02 -13.27 -18.13
N HIS A 24 8.11 -12.58 -17.45
CA HIS A 24 7.14 -13.19 -16.55
C HIS A 24 5.79 -12.48 -16.68
N PRO A 25 4.68 -13.17 -16.40
CA PRO A 25 3.38 -12.52 -16.30
C PRO A 25 3.41 -11.38 -15.28
N VAL A 26 2.58 -10.36 -15.50
CA VAL A 26 2.52 -9.16 -14.64
C VAL A 26 1.08 -8.90 -14.20
N VAL A 27 0.89 -8.73 -12.90
CA VAL A 27 -0.35 -8.20 -12.30
C VAL A 27 -0.12 -6.72 -12.00
N GLU A 28 -0.93 -5.85 -12.60
CA GLU A 28 -0.80 -4.40 -12.50
C GLU A 28 -1.67 -3.85 -11.36
N LEU A 29 -1.03 -3.42 -10.27
CA LEU A 29 -1.67 -3.06 -9.00
C LEU A 29 -1.26 -1.66 -8.50
N GLY A 30 -0.56 -0.88 -9.34
CA GLY A 30 0.14 0.31 -8.88
C GLY A 30 -0.69 1.56 -8.62
N TRP A 31 -0.19 2.38 -7.70
CA TRP A 31 -0.71 3.69 -7.32
C TRP A 31 0.42 4.76 -7.31
N PRO A 32 0.11 6.06 -7.27
CA PRO A 32 1.12 7.12 -7.19
C PRO A 32 2.03 6.99 -5.98
N GLN A 33 3.32 7.29 -6.14
CA GLN A 33 4.34 7.02 -5.13
C GLN A 33 4.16 7.86 -3.87
N GLU A 34 3.64 9.06 -4.04
CA GLU A 34 3.48 10.11 -3.02
C GLU A 34 2.22 9.89 -2.17
N LEU A 35 1.41 8.88 -2.51
CA LEU A 35 0.11 8.63 -1.88
C LEU A 35 0.08 7.25 -1.23
N ALA A 36 -0.74 7.13 -0.20
CA ALA A 36 -1.05 5.83 0.36
C ALA A 36 -2.00 5.06 -0.58
N PRO A 37 -1.87 3.74 -0.71
CA PRO A 37 -2.79 2.95 -1.49
C PRO A 37 -4.18 2.93 -0.82
N PRO A 38 -5.26 2.88 -1.60
CA PRO A 38 -6.59 2.54 -1.09
C PRO A 38 -6.60 1.21 -0.31
N LEU A 39 -7.46 1.10 0.71
CA LEU A 39 -7.49 -0.08 1.60
C LEU A 39 -8.00 -1.35 0.90
N ASP A 40 -8.96 -1.19 -0.02
CA ASP A 40 -9.44 -2.25 -0.91
C ASP A 40 -8.30 -2.80 -1.78
N ARG A 41 -7.41 -1.91 -2.26
CA ARG A 41 -6.23 -2.31 -3.02
C ARG A 41 -5.25 -3.15 -2.21
N LEU A 42 -4.99 -2.78 -0.94
CA LEU A 42 -4.16 -3.61 -0.05
C LEU A 42 -4.78 -4.99 0.16
N CYS A 43 -6.11 -5.05 0.35
CA CYS A 43 -6.83 -6.32 0.46
C CYS A 43 -6.68 -7.19 -0.80
N SER A 44 -6.88 -6.61 -1.98
CA SER A 44 -6.70 -7.32 -3.25
C SER A 44 -5.28 -7.84 -3.42
N ILE A 45 -4.27 -7.03 -3.10
CA ILE A 45 -2.87 -7.44 -3.19
C ILE A 45 -2.59 -8.62 -2.25
N CYS A 46 -3.01 -8.55 -0.98
CA CYS A 46 -2.78 -9.63 -0.03
C CYS A 46 -3.42 -10.94 -0.48
N LYS A 47 -4.68 -10.89 -0.96
CA LYS A 47 -5.38 -12.07 -1.49
C LYS A 47 -4.69 -12.68 -2.70
N LEU A 48 -4.21 -11.85 -3.63
CA LEU A 48 -3.53 -12.33 -4.83
C LEU A 48 -2.15 -12.92 -4.50
N LEU A 49 -1.42 -12.33 -3.54
CA LEU A 49 -0.16 -12.90 -3.04
C LEU A 49 -0.39 -14.25 -2.36
N GLU A 50 -1.36 -14.32 -1.44
CA GLU A 50 -1.70 -15.56 -0.73
C GLU A 50 -2.09 -16.66 -1.71
N ASN A 51 -3.04 -16.39 -2.62
CA ASN A 51 -3.49 -17.37 -3.60
C ASN A 51 -2.35 -17.85 -4.51
N TRP A 52 -1.47 -16.94 -4.94
CA TRP A 52 -0.34 -17.31 -5.79
C TRP A 52 0.68 -18.18 -5.05
N LEU A 53 1.03 -17.82 -3.81
CA LEU A 53 2.02 -18.56 -3.03
C LEU A 53 1.49 -19.91 -2.52
N ALA A 54 0.18 -20.00 -2.23
CA ALA A 54 -0.46 -21.23 -1.79
C ALA A 54 -0.73 -22.23 -2.93
N ASP A 55 -0.82 -21.77 -4.19
CA ASP A 55 -1.14 -22.62 -5.35
C ASP A 55 -0.03 -23.65 -5.67
N ASN A 56 1.24 -23.30 -5.46
CA ASN A 56 2.36 -24.20 -5.72
C ASN A 56 3.60 -23.81 -4.89
N GLU A 57 4.26 -24.78 -4.27
CA GLU A 57 5.50 -24.56 -3.50
C GLU A 57 6.65 -23.95 -4.33
N LYS A 58 6.60 -24.06 -5.67
CA LYS A 58 7.58 -23.45 -6.59
C LYS A 58 7.22 -22.04 -7.04
N ASN A 59 6.06 -21.53 -6.63
CA ASN A 59 5.61 -20.19 -6.99
C ASN A 59 6.43 -19.13 -6.24
N VAL A 60 6.88 -18.13 -6.98
CA VAL A 60 7.63 -16.99 -6.46
C VAL A 60 6.90 -15.72 -6.84
N ALA A 61 6.56 -14.91 -5.84
CA ALA A 61 5.98 -13.58 -6.04
C ALA A 61 7.09 -12.52 -6.07
N VAL A 62 7.14 -11.73 -7.14
CA VAL A 62 8.07 -10.60 -7.26
C VAL A 62 7.31 -9.29 -7.15
N ILE A 63 7.51 -8.55 -6.06
CA ILE A 63 6.92 -7.21 -5.89
C ILE A 63 7.84 -6.18 -6.54
N HIS A 64 7.36 -5.56 -7.62
CA HIS A 64 8.10 -4.54 -8.34
C HIS A 64 7.56 -3.14 -8.06
N CYS A 65 8.45 -2.20 -7.73
CA CYS A 65 8.14 -0.77 -7.64
C CYS A 65 9.26 0.09 -8.23
N LYS A 66 8.90 1.04 -9.10
CA LYS A 66 9.83 2.07 -9.61
C LYS A 66 10.04 3.19 -8.56
N GLY A 67 11.22 3.82 -8.54
CA GLY A 67 11.42 5.10 -7.83
C GLY A 67 11.67 5.00 -6.32
N GLY A 68 11.86 3.79 -5.78
CA GLY A 68 12.15 3.53 -4.37
C GLY A 68 11.39 2.32 -3.84
N CYS A 69 11.59 1.98 -2.56
CA CYS A 69 11.02 0.78 -1.93
C CYS A 69 9.75 1.04 -1.09
N SER A 70 9.30 2.29 -0.94
CA SER A 70 8.19 2.62 -0.05
C SER A 70 6.90 1.84 -0.36
N ARG A 71 6.53 1.75 -1.64
CA ARG A 71 5.33 1.00 -2.07
C ARG A 71 5.46 -0.50 -1.80
N ALA A 72 6.62 -1.10 -2.08
CA ALA A 72 6.87 -2.49 -1.73
C ALA A 72 6.79 -2.70 -0.22
N ALA A 73 7.39 -1.80 0.58
CA ALA A 73 7.35 -1.87 2.03
C ALA A 73 5.92 -1.79 2.59
N ILE A 74 5.05 -0.96 2.01
CA ILE A 74 3.62 -0.91 2.36
C ILE A 74 2.94 -2.25 2.07
N VAL A 75 3.18 -2.85 0.90
CA VAL A 75 2.63 -4.17 0.55
C VAL A 75 3.11 -5.24 1.52
N ILE A 76 4.42 -5.27 1.78
CA ILE A 76 5.01 -6.25 2.69
C ILE A 76 4.44 -6.08 4.11
N ALA A 77 4.36 -4.85 4.63
CA ALA A 77 3.78 -4.60 5.95
C ALA A 77 2.32 -5.07 6.03
N ALA A 78 1.50 -4.75 5.01
CA ALA A 78 0.11 -5.18 4.93
C ALA A 78 -0.01 -6.70 4.84
N TYR A 79 0.84 -7.35 4.04
CA TYR A 79 0.82 -8.80 3.86
C TYR A 79 1.25 -9.54 5.12
N THR A 80 2.29 -9.09 5.82
CA THR A 80 2.68 -9.67 7.11
C THR A 80 1.54 -9.57 8.14
N GLN A 81 0.83 -8.43 8.19
CA GLN A 81 -0.34 -8.28 9.06
C GLN A 81 -1.48 -9.21 8.65
N TYR A 82 -1.72 -9.38 7.35
CA TYR A 82 -2.67 -10.33 6.82
C TYR A 82 -2.33 -11.76 7.26
N LEU A 83 -1.08 -12.21 7.10
CA LEU A 83 -0.64 -13.53 7.53
C LEU A 83 -0.80 -13.72 9.05
N SER A 84 -0.53 -12.68 9.85
CA SER A 84 -0.68 -12.76 11.31
C SER A 84 -2.11 -12.97 11.81
N ILE A 85 -3.10 -12.65 10.96
CA ILE A 85 -4.52 -12.76 11.30
C ILE A 85 -5.14 -13.99 10.62
N CYS A 86 -4.72 -14.30 9.39
CA CYS A 86 -5.38 -15.29 8.52
C CYS A 86 -4.63 -16.62 8.40
N SER A 87 -3.36 -16.72 8.83
CA SER A 87 -2.49 -17.87 8.58
C SER A 87 -1.97 -18.53 9.87
N THR A 88 -1.31 -19.68 9.73
CA THR A 88 -0.77 -20.46 10.86
C THR A 88 0.52 -19.86 11.42
N GLU A 89 0.87 -20.18 12.67
CA GLU A 89 2.10 -19.70 13.32
C GLU A 89 3.39 -20.07 12.55
N GLU A 90 3.41 -21.20 11.85
CA GLU A 90 4.56 -21.63 11.05
C GLU A 90 4.86 -20.68 9.89
N SER A 91 3.83 -20.06 9.29
CA SER A 91 3.99 -19.07 8.22
C SER A 91 4.59 -17.75 8.73
N LEU A 92 4.40 -17.44 10.02
CA LEU A 92 4.92 -16.20 10.63
C LEU A 92 6.41 -16.26 10.92
N ASN A 93 6.94 -17.44 11.24
CA ASN A 93 8.38 -17.63 11.47
C ASN A 93 9.20 -17.29 10.22
N ASN A 94 8.61 -17.42 9.03
CA ASN A 94 9.24 -17.09 7.76
C ASN A 94 9.13 -15.61 7.37
N CYS A 95 8.41 -14.79 8.16
CA CYS A 95 8.16 -13.38 7.85
C CYS A 95 9.17 -12.40 8.46
N PHE A 96 10.20 -12.86 9.17
CA PHE A 96 11.16 -11.98 9.85
C PHE A 96 11.84 -11.00 8.89
N ASP A 97 12.32 -11.48 7.74
CA ASP A 97 12.96 -10.63 6.73
C ASP A 97 11.98 -9.64 6.10
N LEU A 98 10.71 -10.06 5.94
CA LEU A 98 9.62 -9.22 5.44
C LEU A 98 9.33 -8.07 6.42
N GLN A 99 9.21 -8.39 7.72
CA GLN A 99 9.02 -7.40 8.78
C GLN A 99 10.16 -6.38 8.78
N ARG A 100 11.40 -6.87 8.84
CA ARG A 100 12.60 -6.02 8.87
C ARG A 100 12.71 -5.12 7.64
N PHE A 101 12.40 -5.65 6.45
CA PHE A 101 12.36 -4.85 5.22
C PHE A 101 11.32 -3.73 5.32
N SER A 102 10.10 -4.06 5.77
CA SER A 102 9.04 -3.07 5.90
C SER A 102 9.37 -1.98 6.92
N GLU A 103 9.90 -2.34 8.08
CA GLU A 103 10.32 -1.41 9.13
C GLU A 103 11.42 -0.48 8.64
N ARG A 104 12.42 -1.00 7.93
CA ARG A 104 13.51 -0.18 7.37
C ARG A 104 13.00 0.93 6.44
N HIS A 105 11.95 0.65 5.68
CA HIS A 105 11.42 1.57 4.66
C HIS A 105 10.19 2.36 5.11
N LEU A 106 9.62 2.04 6.28
CA LEU A 106 8.49 2.75 6.86
C LEU A 106 8.79 3.46 8.19
N SER A 107 9.87 3.17 8.91
CA SER A 107 10.05 3.61 10.31
C SER A 107 10.38 5.10 10.48
N LEU A 108 11.58 5.57 10.18
CA LEU A 108 12.01 6.94 10.51
C LEU A 108 11.63 7.94 9.41
N ASP A 109 11.97 7.65 8.16
CA ASP A 109 11.73 8.55 7.01
C ASP A 109 10.44 8.24 6.24
N GLY A 110 9.62 7.32 6.76
CA GLY A 110 8.37 6.90 6.11
C GLY A 110 7.29 7.98 6.16
N GLN A 111 6.62 8.21 5.03
CA GLN A 111 5.53 9.18 4.91
C GLN A 111 4.40 8.85 5.92
N PRO A 112 3.93 9.82 6.74
CA PRO A 112 2.94 9.56 7.78
C PRO A 112 1.63 8.95 7.26
N SER A 113 1.21 9.31 6.03
CA SER A 113 0.03 8.74 5.38
C SER A 113 0.19 7.25 5.09
N HIS A 114 1.38 6.79 4.68
CA HIS A 114 1.65 5.37 4.43
C HIS A 114 1.51 4.53 5.70
N LYS A 115 2.16 4.96 6.79
CA LYS A 115 2.04 4.33 8.12
C LYS A 115 0.59 4.23 8.57
N ARG A 116 -0.17 5.33 8.42
CA ARG A 116 -1.58 5.41 8.81
C ARG A 116 -2.43 4.37 8.06
N TYR A 117 -2.23 4.23 6.76
CA TYR A 117 -3.04 3.31 5.95
C TYR A 117 -2.72 1.83 6.22
N VAL A 118 -1.45 1.49 6.51
CA VAL A 118 -1.09 0.15 6.99
C VAL A 118 -1.81 -0.14 8.32
N ASN A 119 -1.81 0.81 9.26
CA ASN A 119 -2.51 0.64 10.55
C ASN A 119 -4.03 0.54 10.40
N TYR A 120 -4.63 1.31 9.49
CA TYR A 120 -6.06 1.18 9.15
C TYR A 120 -6.37 -0.19 8.59
N PHE A 121 -5.55 -0.70 7.67
CA PHE A 121 -5.71 -2.03 7.12
C PHE A 121 -5.65 -3.11 8.21
N SER A 122 -4.63 -3.07 9.08
CA SER A 122 -4.54 -3.97 10.25
C SER A 122 -5.80 -3.93 11.11
N SER A 123 -6.26 -2.72 11.45
CA SER A 123 -7.40 -2.51 12.34
C SER A 123 -8.71 -3.01 11.74
N LEU A 124 -8.88 -2.87 10.42
CA LEU A 124 -10.02 -3.43 9.68
C LEU A 124 -9.96 -4.96 9.64
N LEU A 125 -8.78 -5.54 9.37
CA LEU A 125 -8.61 -6.99 9.29
C LEU A 125 -8.92 -7.70 10.62
N CYS A 126 -8.47 -7.14 11.75
CA CYS A 126 -8.73 -7.73 13.07
C CYS A 126 -10.07 -7.27 13.69
N GLY A 127 -10.91 -6.54 12.95
CA GLY A 127 -12.21 -6.09 13.42
C GLY A 127 -12.20 -5.01 14.51
N ARG A 128 -11.03 -4.46 14.87
CA ARG A 128 -10.89 -3.33 15.81
C ARG A 128 -11.55 -2.06 15.29
N THR A 129 -11.57 -1.89 13.97
CA THR A 129 -12.25 -0.79 13.28
C THR A 129 -13.26 -1.37 12.31
N LYS A 130 -14.42 -0.71 12.18
CA LYS A 130 -15.43 -1.03 11.16
C LYS A 130 -15.55 0.14 10.18
N ILE A 131 -15.83 -0.16 8.92
CA ILE A 131 -16.12 0.86 7.93
C ILE A 131 -17.44 1.52 8.30
N GLN A 132 -17.43 2.84 8.45
CA GLN A 132 -18.63 3.64 8.65
C GLN A 132 -19.15 4.10 7.27
N PRO A 133 -20.27 3.58 6.76
CA PRO A 133 -20.82 4.01 5.47
C PRO A 133 -21.49 5.38 5.51
N ALA A 134 -21.68 5.97 6.70
CA ALA A 134 -22.31 7.28 6.84
C ALA A 134 -21.50 8.37 6.12
N THR A 135 -22.20 9.23 5.38
CA THR A 135 -21.61 10.41 4.74
C THR A 135 -21.01 11.34 5.78
N VAL A 136 -19.77 11.78 5.53
CA VAL A 136 -19.08 12.77 6.37
C VAL A 136 -19.05 14.10 5.62
N TYR A 137 -19.44 15.17 6.29
CA TYR A 137 -19.39 16.52 5.75
C TYR A 137 -18.15 17.24 6.31
N LEU A 138 -17.27 17.68 5.42
CA LEU A 138 -16.17 18.55 5.79
C LEU A 138 -16.64 20.00 5.74
N HIS A 139 -16.94 20.58 6.89
CA HIS A 139 -17.42 21.95 6.99
C HIS A 139 -16.31 23.00 6.93
N GLN A 140 -15.18 22.74 7.60
CA GLN A 140 -14.12 23.73 7.74
C GLN A 140 -12.76 23.04 7.94
N ILE A 141 -11.72 23.68 7.40
CA ILE A 141 -10.31 23.38 7.72
C ILE A 141 -9.76 24.62 8.42
N VAL A 142 -9.21 24.43 9.63
CA VAL A 142 -8.56 25.51 10.39
C VAL A 142 -7.06 25.26 10.40
N LEU A 143 -6.29 26.21 9.88
CA LEU A 143 -4.84 26.21 10.00
C LEU A 143 -4.42 27.07 11.19
N THR A 144 -3.58 26.51 12.05
CA THR A 144 -3.02 27.21 13.21
C THR A 144 -1.52 27.31 13.05
N LYS A 145 -0.92 28.46 13.37
CA LYS A 145 0.55 28.67 13.34
C LYS A 145 1.15 28.44 11.94
N PHE A 146 0.55 29.03 10.92
CA PHE A 146 1.02 28.91 9.54
C PHE A 146 1.76 30.20 9.11
N PRO A 147 2.85 30.11 8.33
CA PRO A 147 3.57 31.30 7.87
C PRO A 147 2.79 32.06 6.80
N ASP A 148 2.93 33.39 6.77
CA ASP A 148 2.30 34.28 5.76
C ASP A 148 2.66 33.84 4.34
N ARG A 149 1.78 33.05 3.73
CA ARG A 149 1.90 32.52 2.37
C ARG A 149 0.52 32.33 1.78
N ASN A 150 0.43 32.42 0.46
CA ASN A 150 -0.81 32.11 -0.22
C ASN A 150 -1.09 30.60 -0.14
N ILE A 151 -2.29 30.23 0.32
CA ILE A 151 -2.70 28.84 0.54
C ILE A 151 -3.84 28.49 -0.40
N LEU A 152 -3.79 27.29 -0.96
CA LEU A 152 -4.89 26.71 -1.71
C LEU A 152 -5.06 25.25 -1.29
N PHE A 153 -6.28 24.89 -0.92
CA PHE A 153 -6.64 23.52 -0.62
C PHE A 153 -7.22 22.84 -1.85
N LYS A 154 -6.78 21.62 -2.10
CA LYS A 154 -7.37 20.73 -3.08
C LYS A 154 -7.72 19.42 -2.43
N ILE A 155 -9.01 19.08 -2.44
CA ILE A 155 -9.54 17.87 -1.83
C ILE A 155 -9.78 16.86 -2.92
N TYR A 156 -9.33 15.64 -2.68
CA TYR A 156 -9.48 14.52 -3.60
C TYR A 156 -10.33 13.43 -2.95
N GLU A 157 -11.22 12.84 -3.73
CA GLU A 157 -11.92 11.60 -3.39
C GLU A 157 -11.65 10.58 -4.51
N ARG A 158 -11.25 9.36 -4.16
CA ARG A 158 -10.88 8.30 -5.14
C ARG A 158 -9.92 8.81 -6.23
N MET A 159 -8.93 9.62 -5.82
CA MET A 159 -7.92 10.23 -6.71
C MET A 159 -8.47 11.27 -7.71
N GLN A 160 -9.73 11.66 -7.58
CA GLN A 160 -10.37 12.70 -8.37
C GLN A 160 -10.54 13.97 -7.53
N PRO A 161 -10.22 15.15 -8.05
CA PRO A 161 -10.42 16.39 -7.32
C PRO A 161 -11.92 16.69 -7.19
N VAL A 162 -12.39 16.86 -5.96
CA VAL A 162 -13.80 17.15 -5.66
C VAL A 162 -14.01 18.60 -5.21
N TYR A 163 -12.95 19.26 -4.73
CA TYR A 163 -13.00 20.65 -4.32
C TYR A 163 -11.64 21.31 -4.46
N THR A 164 -11.64 22.58 -4.87
CA THR A 164 -10.47 23.46 -4.84
C THR A 164 -10.91 24.76 -4.17
N SER A 165 -10.23 25.17 -3.11
CA SER A 165 -10.51 26.47 -2.48
C SER A 165 -10.03 27.61 -3.37
N PRO A 166 -10.59 28.83 -3.23
CA PRO A 166 -9.90 30.02 -3.71
C PRO A 166 -8.53 30.16 -3.02
N LEU A 167 -7.67 30.99 -3.60
CA LEU A 167 -6.40 31.37 -2.98
C LEU A 167 -6.71 32.17 -1.70
N MET A 168 -6.25 31.65 -0.56
CA MET A 168 -6.31 32.33 0.72
C MET A 168 -5.03 33.13 0.87
N CYS A 169 -5.14 34.45 0.88
CA CYS A 169 -4.07 35.36 1.25
C CYS A 169 -4.32 35.80 2.69
N ASP A 170 -3.28 35.79 3.54
CA ASP A 170 -3.34 36.56 4.78
C ASP A 170 -3.44 38.04 4.40
N VAL A 171 -4.49 38.72 4.87
CA VAL A 171 -4.68 40.17 4.77
C VAL A 171 -4.22 40.80 6.06
#